data_AF-A0A973ETH7-F1
#
_entry.id   AF-A0A973ETH7-F1
#
_cell.length_a   1.000
_cell.length_b   1.000
_cell.length_c   1.000
_cell.angle_alpha   90.00
_cell.angle_beta   90.00
_cell.angle_gamma   90.00
#
_symmetry.space_group_name_H-M   'P 1'
#
loop_
_entity.id
_entity.type
_entity.pdbx_description
1 polymer ?
#
loop_
_entity_poly.entity_id
_entity_poly.type
_entity_poly.pdbx_seq_one_letter_code
_entity_poly.pdbx_strand_id
1 'polypeptide(L)'
;MAGFLDQVRTGCRKVVEQSSHVKINFDGISAYAGTLPLEQMFLPELDPVHHYLGHGEDTTAFLLTLDTINFGSGYFPHLRKRPGMSGYFTIASSLCDHFRDHGPFSAKELAEVTPDQCTRIFHQDPDNVVVSELMRLFA
;
A
#
# COMPACT_ATOMS: atom_id res chain seq x y z
N MET A 1 -11.65 18.59 26.65
CA MET A 1 -10.33 18.20 26.10
C MET A 1 -10.52 17.91 24.62
N ALA A 2 -9.68 18.45 23.74
CA ALA A 2 -9.75 18.15 22.31
C ALA A 2 -9.36 16.68 22.07
N GLY A 3 -10.16 15.96 21.29
CA GLY A 3 -9.92 14.53 21.01
C GLY A 3 -8.70 14.32 20.11
N PHE A 4 -8.25 13.08 19.96
CA PHE A 4 -7.11 12.75 19.10
C PHE A 4 -7.26 13.28 17.67
N LEU A 5 -8.46 13.12 17.07
CA LEU A 5 -8.72 13.63 15.72
C LEU A 5 -8.68 15.16 15.63
N ASP A 6 -9.01 15.88 16.70
CA ASP A 6 -8.90 17.34 16.74
C ASP A 6 -7.45 17.79 16.80
N GLN A 7 -6.60 17.03 17.49
CA GLN A 7 -5.16 17.25 17.52
C GLN A 7 -4.54 17.02 16.13
N VAL A 8 -4.93 15.95 15.43
CA VAL A 8 -4.51 15.69 14.04
C VAL A 8 -4.91 16.85 13.13
N ARG A 9 -6.19 17.29 13.16
CA ARG A 9 -6.66 18.43 12.34
C ARG A 9 -5.90 19.72 12.65
N THR A 10 -5.63 19.99 13.92
CA THR A 10 -4.84 21.15 14.36
C THR A 10 -3.40 21.07 13.85
N GLY A 11 -2.79 19.89 13.88
CA GLY A 11 -1.45 19.65 13.33
C GLY A 11 -1.39 19.88 11.83
N CYS A 12 -2.32 19.29 11.06
CA CYS A 12 -2.41 19.49 9.61
C CYS A 12 -2.60 20.96 9.25
N ARG A 13 -3.45 21.69 9.99
CA ARG A 13 -3.63 23.14 9.81
C ARG A 13 -2.31 23.90 9.91
N LYS A 14 -1.51 23.65 10.96
CA LYS A 14 -0.23 24.33 11.15
C LYS A 14 0.73 24.09 9.97
N VAL A 15 0.81 22.85 9.47
CA VAL A 15 1.64 22.51 8.31
C VAL A 15 1.21 23.31 7.07
N VAL A 16 -0.10 23.39 6.81
CA VAL A 16 -0.64 24.15 5.67
C VAL A 16 -0.38 25.65 5.82
N GLU A 17 -0.57 26.21 7.01
CA GLU A 17 -0.33 27.63 7.30
C GLU A 17 1.15 28.01 7.09
N GLN A 18 2.07 27.12 7.45
CA GLN A 18 3.52 27.35 7.36
C GLN A 18 4.13 26.98 5.99
N SER A 19 3.43 26.24 5.14
CA SER A 19 3.93 25.83 3.82
C SER A 19 4.25 27.03 2.93
N SER A 20 5.47 27.10 2.39
CA SER A 20 5.91 28.11 1.41
C SER A 20 5.80 27.63 -0.04
N HIS A 21 5.82 26.31 -0.27
CA HIS A 21 5.89 25.71 -1.61
C HIS A 21 4.52 25.42 -2.22
N VAL A 22 3.51 25.14 -1.39
CA VAL A 22 2.15 24.81 -1.83
C VAL A 22 1.15 25.59 -1.00
N LYS A 23 0.17 26.23 -1.65
CA LYS A 23 -0.91 26.99 -1.02
C LYS A 23 -2.26 26.49 -1.50
N ILE A 24 -3.27 26.51 -0.62
CA ILE A 24 -4.66 26.19 -0.98
C ILE A 24 -5.26 27.41 -1.66
N ASN A 25 -5.76 27.24 -2.88
CA ASN A 25 -6.59 28.23 -3.55
C ASN A 25 -8.05 28.06 -3.09
N PHE A 26 -8.44 28.79 -2.04
CA PHE A 26 -9.80 28.70 -1.48
C PHE A 26 -10.88 29.14 -2.48
N ASP A 27 -10.60 30.17 -3.29
CA ASP A 27 -11.55 30.68 -4.28
C ASP A 27 -11.81 29.66 -5.40
N GLY A 28 -10.85 28.78 -5.68
CA GLY A 28 -10.97 27.73 -6.68
C GLY A 28 -11.76 26.50 -6.23
N ILE A 29 -12.04 26.32 -4.93
CA ILE A 29 -12.62 25.08 -4.40
C ILE A 29 -14.00 24.81 -5.01
N SER A 30 -14.90 25.79 -5.00
CA SER A 30 -16.27 25.60 -5.50
C SER A 30 -16.30 25.26 -6.99
N ALA A 31 -15.48 25.96 -7.79
CA ALA A 31 -15.38 25.69 -9.22
C ALA A 31 -14.81 24.30 -9.48
N TYR A 32 -13.72 23.93 -8.80
CA TYR A 32 -13.11 22.60 -8.92
C TYR A 32 -14.07 21.48 -8.48
N ALA A 33 -14.75 21.65 -7.35
CA ALA A 33 -15.74 20.68 -6.87
C ALA A 33 -16.87 20.45 -7.90
N GLY A 34 -17.31 21.52 -8.58
CA GLY A 34 -18.28 21.42 -9.67
C GLY A 34 -17.77 20.69 -10.93
N THR A 35 -16.45 20.53 -11.09
CA THR A 35 -15.86 19.74 -12.19
C THR A 35 -15.71 18.26 -11.87
N LEU A 36 -15.89 17.85 -10.61
CA LEU A 36 -15.74 16.45 -10.22
C LEU A 36 -16.86 15.62 -10.86
N PRO A 37 -16.53 14.58 -11.63
CA PRO A 37 -17.53 13.74 -12.27
C PRO A 37 -18.10 12.76 -11.23
N LEU A 38 -18.93 13.26 -10.32
CA LEU A 38 -19.47 12.47 -9.19
C LEU A 38 -20.24 11.24 -9.68
N GLU A 39 -20.89 11.33 -10.83
CA GLU A 39 -21.62 10.22 -11.47
C GLU A 39 -20.68 9.11 -11.98
N GLN A 40 -19.41 9.45 -12.24
CA GLN A 40 -18.38 8.50 -12.66
C GLN A 40 -17.55 8.00 -11.47
N MET A 41 -17.81 8.48 -10.25
CA MET A 41 -17.16 7.97 -9.06
C MET A 41 -17.71 6.58 -8.76
N PHE A 42 -16.91 5.57 -9.08
CA PHE A 42 -17.13 4.22 -8.59
C PHE A 42 -16.32 4.02 -7.30
N LEU A 43 -16.87 3.23 -6.38
CA LEU A 43 -16.08 2.69 -5.28
C LEU A 43 -15.09 1.69 -5.90
N PRO A 44 -13.77 1.93 -5.83
CA PRO A 44 -12.81 0.97 -6.35
C PRO A 44 -12.96 -0.33 -5.56
N GLU A 45 -13.23 -1.41 -6.29
CA GLU A 45 -13.28 -2.76 -5.72
C GLU A 45 -11.89 -3.37 -5.70
N LEU A 46 -11.69 -4.33 -4.79
CA LEU A 46 -10.48 -5.15 -4.81
C LEU A 46 -10.51 -6.03 -6.06
N ASP A 47 -9.45 -5.93 -6.86
CA ASP A 47 -9.30 -6.77 -8.05
C ASP A 47 -9.00 -8.23 -7.63
N PRO A 48 -9.89 -9.21 -7.91
CA PRO A 48 -9.70 -10.61 -7.52
C PRO A 48 -8.53 -11.29 -8.22
N VAL A 49 -7.98 -10.70 -9.30
CA VAL A 49 -6.77 -11.20 -9.96
C VAL A 49 -5.53 -10.89 -9.12
N HIS A 50 -5.50 -9.71 -8.49
CA HIS A 50 -4.34 -9.18 -7.78
C HIS A 50 -4.48 -9.21 -6.25
N HIS A 51 -5.66 -9.50 -5.74
CA HIS A 51 -5.96 -9.58 -4.31
C HIS A 51 -6.63 -10.92 -3.99
N TYR A 52 -6.21 -11.53 -2.88
CA TYR A 52 -6.79 -12.80 -2.45
C TYR A 52 -8.11 -12.55 -1.73
N LEU A 53 -9.19 -13.08 -2.30
CA LEU A 53 -10.56 -12.96 -1.77
C LEU A 53 -11.10 -14.34 -1.35
N GLY A 54 -10.41 -15.03 -0.44
CA GLY A 54 -10.72 -16.39 0.03
C GLY A 54 -11.98 -16.57 0.89
N HIS A 55 -12.69 -15.47 1.21
CA HIS A 55 -13.86 -15.33 2.10
C HIS A 55 -13.53 -15.27 3.60
N GLY A 56 -14.31 -14.46 4.33
CA GLY A 56 -14.22 -14.37 5.80
C GLY A 56 -12.83 -13.98 6.30
N GLU A 57 -12.33 -14.76 7.26
CA GLU A 57 -11.06 -14.53 7.94
C GLU A 57 -9.85 -14.55 6.98
N ASP A 58 -9.91 -15.37 5.94
CA ASP A 58 -8.86 -15.52 4.93
C ASP A 58 -8.64 -14.23 4.12
N THR A 59 -9.74 -13.58 3.70
CA THR A 59 -9.66 -12.26 3.04
C THR A 59 -9.11 -11.21 4.00
N THR A 60 -9.54 -11.23 5.27
CA THR A 60 -9.05 -10.30 6.29
C THR A 60 -7.56 -10.47 6.56
N ALA A 61 -7.08 -11.72 6.65
CA ALA A 61 -5.66 -12.02 6.83
C ALA A 61 -4.83 -11.47 5.67
N PHE A 62 -5.28 -11.67 4.42
CA PHE A 62 -4.60 -11.13 3.25
C PHE A 62 -4.50 -9.61 3.27
N LEU A 63 -5.61 -8.90 3.52
CA LEU A 63 -5.62 -7.44 3.53
C LEU A 63 -4.76 -6.87 4.65
N LEU A 64 -4.81 -7.47 5.84
CA LEU A 64 -3.98 -7.04 6.96
C LEU A 64 -2.49 -7.23 6.66
N THR A 65 -2.10 -8.38 6.10
CA THR A 65 -0.71 -8.63 5.68
C THR A 65 -0.27 -7.71 4.54
N LEU A 66 -1.13 -7.45 3.56
CA LEU A 66 -0.80 -6.55 2.46
C LEU A 66 -0.59 -5.12 2.96
N ASP A 67 -1.46 -4.64 3.84
CA ASP A 67 -1.38 -3.28 4.38
C ASP A 67 -0.15 -3.04 5.25
N THR A 68 0.39 -4.08 5.91
CA THR A 68 1.64 -3.94 6.68
C THR A 68 2.86 -3.71 5.79
N ILE A 69 2.77 -4.04 4.50
CA ILE A 69 3.84 -3.88 3.50
C ILE A 69 3.45 -2.94 2.35
N ASN A 70 2.34 -2.21 2.47
CA ASN A 70 1.82 -1.29 1.44
C ASN A 70 2.56 0.06 1.47
N PHE A 71 3.89 0.00 1.41
CA PHE A 71 4.78 1.13 1.27
C PHE A 71 5.91 0.81 0.28
N GLY A 72 6.74 1.80 -0.02
CA GLY A 72 7.94 1.60 -0.84
C GLY A 72 7.85 2.16 -2.25
N SER A 73 6.99 3.15 -2.50
CA SER A 73 6.92 3.85 -3.80
C SER A 73 8.27 4.38 -4.28
N GLY A 74 9.17 4.78 -3.37
CA GLY A 74 10.55 5.14 -3.69
C GLY A 74 11.45 3.98 -4.16
N TYR A 75 11.12 2.74 -3.79
CA TYR A 75 11.84 1.52 -4.20
C TYR A 75 11.30 0.93 -5.50
N PHE A 76 10.06 1.28 -5.90
CA PHE A 76 9.40 0.70 -7.08
C PHE A 76 10.16 0.84 -8.41
N PRO A 77 10.98 1.87 -8.66
CA PRO A 77 11.86 1.89 -9.84
C PRO A 77 12.87 0.74 -9.91
N HIS A 78 13.21 0.12 -8.77
CA HIS A 78 14.23 -0.92 -8.64
C HIS A 78 13.65 -2.34 -8.59
N LEU A 79 12.33 -2.47 -8.36
CA LEU A 79 11.67 -3.78 -8.33
C LEU A 79 11.74 -4.47 -9.69
N ARG A 80 11.91 -5.79 -9.67
CA ARG A 80 11.56 -6.65 -10.79
C ARG A 80 10.04 -6.70 -10.92
N LYS A 81 9.48 -5.77 -11.69
CA LYS A 81 8.02 -5.68 -11.93
C LYS A 81 7.52 -6.83 -12.79
N ARG A 82 6.29 -7.26 -12.51
CA ARG A 82 5.57 -8.15 -13.42
C ARG A 82 5.19 -7.38 -14.69
N PRO A 83 5.15 -8.04 -15.87
CA PRO A 83 4.79 -7.38 -17.12
C PRO A 83 3.46 -6.63 -17.02
N GLY A 84 3.46 -5.35 -17.42
CA GLY A 84 2.26 -4.50 -17.40
C GLY A 84 1.81 -4.01 -16.01
N MET A 85 2.52 -4.35 -14.92
CA MET A 85 2.11 -4.00 -13.56
C MET A 85 2.88 -2.82 -12.98
N SER A 86 2.20 -2.06 -12.12
CA SER A 86 2.85 -1.08 -11.23
C SER A 86 3.67 -1.81 -10.15
N GLY A 87 4.43 -1.06 -9.35
CA GLY A 87 5.13 -1.64 -8.20
C GLY A 87 4.16 -2.22 -7.16
N TYR A 88 3.08 -1.49 -6.85
CA TYR A 88 2.00 -1.97 -5.98
C TYR A 88 1.42 -3.29 -6.49
N PHE A 89 0.96 -3.34 -7.75
CA PHE A 89 0.34 -4.55 -8.30
C PHE A 89 1.34 -5.71 -8.43
N THR A 90 2.63 -5.43 -8.61
CA THR A 90 3.67 -6.46 -8.55
C THR A 90 3.72 -7.14 -7.18
N ILE A 91 3.78 -6.36 -6.09
CA ILE A 91 3.86 -6.89 -4.72
C ILE A 91 2.54 -7.57 -4.32
N ALA A 92 1.40 -6.89 -4.54
CA ALA A 92 0.08 -7.42 -4.22
C ALA A 92 -0.19 -8.76 -4.94
N SER A 93 0.13 -8.84 -6.24
CA SER A 93 -0.08 -10.09 -6.99
C SER A 93 0.83 -11.22 -6.53
N SER A 94 2.10 -10.94 -6.20
CA SER A 94 3.00 -11.98 -5.69
C SER A 94 2.57 -12.48 -4.30
N LEU A 95 2.09 -11.59 -3.43
CA LEU A 95 1.48 -11.99 -2.15
C LEU A 95 0.21 -12.81 -2.38
N CYS A 96 -0.63 -12.39 -3.32
CA CYS A 96 -1.86 -13.07 -3.67
C CYS A 96 -1.59 -14.49 -4.19
N ASP A 97 -0.57 -14.67 -5.04
CA ASP A 97 -0.15 -15.97 -5.53
C ASP A 97 0.35 -16.85 -4.36
N HIS A 98 1.13 -16.28 -3.43
CA HIS A 98 1.56 -17.01 -2.23
C HIS A 98 0.38 -17.51 -1.38
N PHE A 99 -0.62 -16.65 -1.12
CA PHE A 99 -1.83 -17.02 -0.37
C PHE A 99 -2.66 -18.08 -1.08
N ARG A 100 -2.76 -18.03 -2.42
CA ARG A 100 -3.46 -19.07 -3.20
C ARG A 100 -2.78 -20.42 -3.09
N ASP A 101 -1.45 -20.43 -3.09
CA ASP A 101 -0.66 -21.66 -3.11
C ASP A 101 -0.49 -22.28 -1.71
N HIS A 102 -0.40 -21.44 -0.65
CA HIS A 102 -0.01 -21.87 0.70
C HIS A 102 -1.05 -21.58 1.78
N GLY A 103 -2.07 -20.78 1.46
CA GLY A 103 -3.00 -20.23 2.45
C GLY A 103 -2.44 -19.00 3.19
N PRO A 104 -3.19 -18.48 4.17
CA PRO A 104 -2.78 -17.33 4.97
C PRO A 104 -1.62 -17.66 5.92
N PHE A 105 -0.76 -16.68 6.19
CA PHE A 105 0.25 -16.80 7.23
C PHE A 105 -0.38 -16.89 8.62
N SER A 106 0.14 -17.79 9.45
CA SER A 106 -0.07 -17.73 10.89
C SER A 106 0.69 -16.54 11.51
N ALA A 107 0.25 -16.12 12.69
CA ALA A 107 0.93 -15.05 13.44
C ALA A 107 2.40 -15.39 13.74
N LYS A 108 2.71 -16.68 13.96
CA LYS A 108 4.09 -17.13 14.19
C LYS A 108 4.93 -16.97 12.92
N GLU A 109 4.41 -17.36 11.76
CA GLU A 109 5.13 -17.22 10.49
C GLU A 109 5.40 -15.76 10.14
N LEU A 110 4.44 -14.86 10.39
CA LEU A 110 4.66 -13.43 10.22
C LEU A 110 5.74 -12.89 11.15
N ALA A 111 5.77 -13.32 12.41
CA ALA A 111 6.77 -12.87 13.39
C ALA A 111 8.19 -13.41 13.11
N GLU A 112 8.31 -14.48 12.34
CA GLU A 112 9.57 -15.14 11.99
C GLU A 112 9.95 -14.94 10.52
N VAL A 113 9.23 -14.09 9.78
CA VAL A 113 9.49 -13.89 8.36
C VAL A 113 10.87 -13.25 8.17
N THR A 114 11.59 -13.72 7.16
CA THR A 114 12.97 -13.29 6.88
C THR A 114 13.05 -12.53 5.55
N PRO A 115 14.06 -11.67 5.37
CA PRO A 115 14.28 -10.96 4.10
C PRO A 115 14.45 -11.92 2.91
N ASP A 116 15.04 -13.10 3.14
CA ASP A 116 15.19 -14.14 2.12
C ASP A 116 13.86 -14.76 1.74
N GLN A 117 12.95 -14.94 2.71
CA GLN A 117 11.58 -15.37 2.43
C GLN A 117 10.84 -14.31 1.63
N CYS A 118 10.92 -13.03 2.03
CA CYS A 118 10.32 -11.92 1.27
C CYS A 118 10.86 -11.87 -0.17
N THR A 119 12.17 -12.01 -0.36
CA THR A 119 12.80 -12.05 -1.70
C THR A 119 12.20 -13.16 -2.56
N ARG A 120 11.99 -14.36 -1.99
CA ARG A 120 11.37 -15.49 -2.69
C ARG A 120 9.90 -15.25 -2.98
N ILE A 121 9.11 -14.82 -1.99
CA ILE A 121 7.67 -14.54 -2.12
C ILE A 121 7.43 -13.48 -3.19
N PHE A 122 8.20 -12.40 -3.17
CA PHE A 122 8.00 -11.27 -4.09
C PHE A 122 8.80 -11.39 -5.39
N HIS A 123 9.51 -12.51 -5.61
CA HIS A 123 10.31 -12.79 -6.81
C HIS A 123 11.32 -11.69 -7.16
N GLN A 124 11.99 -11.17 -6.13
CA GLN A 124 12.95 -10.08 -6.26
C GLN A 124 14.39 -10.57 -6.39
N ASP A 125 15.27 -9.70 -6.87
CA ASP A 125 16.70 -9.97 -7.02
C ASP A 125 17.45 -9.63 -5.72
N PRO A 126 18.03 -10.63 -5.01
CA PRO A 126 18.78 -10.38 -3.77
C PRO A 126 20.09 -9.62 -3.99
N ASP A 127 20.64 -9.61 -5.21
CA ASP A 127 21.89 -8.91 -5.51
C ASP A 127 21.67 -7.40 -5.68
N ASN A 128 20.42 -6.96 -5.85
CA ASN A 128 20.06 -5.55 -5.89
C ASN A 128 19.95 -4.96 -4.47
N VAL A 129 20.96 -4.19 -4.06
CA VAL A 129 21.08 -3.61 -2.71
C VAL A 129 19.83 -2.82 -2.28
N VAL A 130 19.22 -2.06 -3.19
CA VAL A 130 18.03 -1.24 -2.88
C VAL A 130 16.81 -2.12 -2.64
N VAL A 131 16.65 -3.18 -3.45
CA VAL A 131 15.53 -4.12 -3.27
C VAL A 131 15.74 -4.97 -2.02
N SER A 132 16.97 -5.40 -1.75
CA SER A 132 17.32 -6.14 -0.53
C SER A 132 17.08 -5.33 0.75
N GLU A 133 17.19 -3.99 0.69
CA GLU A 133 16.75 -3.12 1.76
C GLU A 133 15.23 -3.16 1.95
N LEU A 134 14.45 -3.06 0.87
CA LEU A 134 12.99 -3.17 0.95
C LEU A 134 12.55 -4.53 1.52
N MET A 135 13.19 -5.63 1.09
CA MET A 135 12.86 -6.97 1.61
C MET A 135 13.17 -7.10 3.11
N ARG A 136 14.15 -6.35 3.63
CA ARG A 136 14.39 -6.24 5.08
C ARG A 136 13.37 -5.39 5.82
N LEU A 137 12.74 -4.42 5.16
CA LEU A 137 11.69 -3.60 5.77
C LEU A 137 10.33 -4.31 5.80
N PHE A 138 10.12 -5.27 4.89
CA PHE A 138 8.93 -6.13 4.88
C PHE A 138 8.96 -7.24 5.94
N ALA A 139 10.16 -7.62 6.39
CA ALA A 139 10.37 -8.62 7.42
C ALA A 139 10.48 -7.98 8.82
#